data_AF-A0A2M8G0V8-F1
#
_entry.id   AF-A0A2M8G0V8-F1
#
_cell.length_a   1.000
_cell.length_b   1.000
_cell.length_c   1.000
_cell.angle_alpha   90.00
_cell.angle_beta   90.00
_cell.angle_gamma   90.00
#
_symmetry.space_group_name_H-M   'P 1'
#
loop_
_entity.id
_entity.type
_entity.pdbx_description
1 polymer ?
#
loop_
_entity_poly.entity_id
_entity_poly.type
_entity_poly.pdbx_seq_one_letter_code
_entity_poly.pdbx_strand_id
1 'polypeptide(L)'
;MQRIKEKKERALGVKLSIKAGRCNSPKCATVRRPYRPGAHGKAFQRAGSEYKVQLQEKQKIRFSYGLSDRQLETMFQKTSSGGNVAETVVRKLESRLDNVIYRLGLAESRSIARQLINHGHITVNGRKVSIPSYAVRPGDKIGIRPESKGHPYFRELGERLKNYVAPTWLTIDPEKFEGEMIAKPKDVEMPFDINAVVDYYSR
;
A
#
# COMPACT_ATOMS: atom_id res chain seq x y z
N MET A 1 18.05 -0.32 12.76
CA MET A 1 18.47 -0.94 11.48
C MET A 1 17.43 -0.65 10.39
N GLN A 2 17.69 0.31 9.50
CA GLN A 2 16.75 0.68 8.42
C GLN A 2 16.61 -0.53 7.48
N ARG A 3 15.53 -1.31 7.64
CA ARG A 3 15.28 -2.50 6.82
C ARG A 3 15.37 -2.09 5.34
N ILE A 4 16.33 -2.64 4.60
CA ILE A 4 16.59 -2.26 3.21
C ILE A 4 15.36 -2.63 2.36
N LYS A 5 14.43 -1.68 2.18
CA LYS A 5 13.11 -1.87 1.54
C LYS A 5 13.24 -2.48 0.13
N GLU A 6 14.16 -1.94 -0.67
CA GLU A 6 14.44 -2.38 -2.04
C GLU A 6 15.05 -3.79 -2.13
N LYS A 7 15.68 -4.28 -1.05
CA LYS A 7 16.20 -5.66 -1.00
C LYS A 7 15.04 -6.67 -1.10
N LYS A 8 13.88 -6.32 -0.55
CA LYS A 8 12.67 -7.17 -0.57
C LYS A 8 12.02 -7.20 -1.95
N GLU A 9 11.93 -6.05 -2.62
CA GLU A 9 11.45 -5.96 -4.01
C GLU A 9 12.30 -6.84 -4.94
N ARG A 10 13.63 -6.75 -4.81
CA ARG A 10 14.57 -7.61 -5.55
C ARG A 10 14.44 -9.09 -5.19
N ALA A 11 14.16 -9.43 -3.93
CA ALA A 11 13.98 -10.82 -3.51
C ALA A 11 12.71 -11.44 -4.12
N LEU A 12 11.64 -10.65 -4.21
CA LEU A 12 10.35 -11.05 -4.78
C LEU A 12 10.27 -10.91 -6.30
N GLY A 13 11.22 -10.20 -6.91
CA GLY A 13 11.27 -10.00 -8.37
C GLY A 13 10.20 -9.07 -8.92
N VAL A 14 9.50 -8.32 -8.06
CA VAL A 14 8.38 -7.45 -8.45
C VAL A 14 8.60 -6.05 -7.90
N LYS A 15 8.22 -5.04 -8.69
CA LYS A 15 8.19 -3.64 -8.26
C LYS A 15 6.96 -3.40 -7.38
N LEU A 16 7.18 -3.13 -6.09
CA LEU A 16 6.11 -2.94 -5.10
C LEU A 16 5.91 -1.48 -4.67
N SER A 17 6.60 -0.54 -5.34
CA SER A 17 6.53 0.92 -5.09
C SER A 17 6.76 1.31 -3.63
N ILE A 18 7.62 0.58 -2.90
CA ILE A 18 7.85 0.80 -1.46
C ILE A 18 8.66 2.09 -1.22
N LYS A 19 9.48 2.50 -2.19
CA LYS A 19 10.28 3.73 -2.16
C LYS A 19 9.83 4.75 -3.21
N ALA A 20 8.60 5.25 -3.08
CA ALA A 20 8.16 6.56 -3.60
C ALA A 20 8.75 6.95 -4.97
N GLY A 21 9.29 8.17 -5.13
CA GLY A 21 9.90 8.66 -6.37
C GLY A 21 11.07 7.82 -6.89
N ARG A 22 11.83 7.16 -6.01
CA ARG A 22 12.97 6.31 -6.43
C ARG A 22 12.51 5.07 -7.20
N CYS A 23 11.39 4.46 -6.82
CA CYS A 23 10.82 3.33 -7.54
C CYS A 23 10.43 3.71 -8.97
N ASN A 24 9.99 4.95 -9.21
CA ASN A 24 9.62 5.44 -10.54
C ASN A 24 10.80 5.95 -11.36
N SER A 25 11.96 6.15 -10.72
CA SER A 25 13.19 6.59 -11.38
C SER A 25 13.99 5.42 -12.00
N PRO A 26 14.90 5.69 -12.96
CA PRO A 26 15.87 4.70 -13.46
C PRO A 26 16.85 4.21 -12.37
N LYS A 27 16.89 4.89 -11.21
CA LYS A 27 17.70 4.49 -10.05
C LYS A 27 17.02 3.40 -9.20
N CYS A 28 15.83 2.93 -9.60
CA CYS A 28 15.13 1.85 -8.94
C CYS A 28 15.99 0.57 -8.90
N ALA A 29 16.04 -0.08 -7.74
CA ALA A 29 16.89 -1.24 -7.52
C ALA A 29 16.49 -2.46 -8.35
N THR A 30 15.20 -2.64 -8.65
CA THR A 30 14.72 -3.73 -9.50
C THR A 30 15.12 -3.53 -10.96
N VAL A 31 15.16 -2.29 -11.45
CA VAL A 31 15.64 -1.95 -12.80
C VAL A 31 17.15 -2.14 -12.91
N ARG A 32 17.92 -1.58 -11.95
CA ARG A 32 19.39 -1.67 -11.97
C ARG A 32 19.93 -3.07 -11.69
N ARG A 33 19.22 -3.85 -10.87
CA ARG A 33 19.63 -5.18 -10.41
C ARG A 33 18.41 -6.12 -10.38
N PRO A 34 17.93 -6.59 -11.55
CA PRO A 34 16.74 -7.42 -11.71
C PRO A 34 16.97 -8.88 -11.29
N TYR A 35 17.73 -9.08 -10.21
CA TYR A 35 18.11 -10.38 -9.68
C TYR A 35 18.13 -10.30 -8.16
N ARG A 36 18.00 -11.46 -7.51
CA ARG A 36 17.88 -11.52 -6.05
C ARG A 36 19.09 -10.91 -5.34
N PRO A 37 18.91 -10.41 -4.12
CA PRO A 37 20.03 -9.94 -3.33
C PRO A 37 20.87 -11.11 -2.80
N GLY A 38 22.17 -10.88 -2.56
CA GLY A 38 23.11 -11.87 -2.03
C GLY A 38 24.10 -12.38 -3.09
N ALA A 39 25.10 -13.16 -2.64
CA ALA A 39 26.16 -13.71 -3.49
C ALA A 39 25.60 -14.59 -4.63
N HIS A 40 24.63 -15.45 -4.32
CA HIS A 40 23.96 -16.32 -5.28
C HIS A 40 22.80 -15.64 -6.03
N GLY A 41 22.72 -14.31 -6.00
CA GLY A 41 21.60 -13.57 -6.58
C GLY A 41 21.42 -13.79 -8.09
N LYS A 42 22.53 -14.01 -8.80
CA LYS A 42 22.58 -14.30 -10.25
C LYS A 42 22.54 -15.80 -10.59
N ALA A 43 22.61 -16.67 -9.58
CA ALA A 43 22.59 -18.10 -9.82
C ALA A 43 21.23 -18.53 -10.37
N PHE A 44 21.23 -19.53 -11.25
CA PHE A 44 20.01 -20.12 -11.79
C PHE A 44 19.11 -20.62 -10.64
N GLN A 45 17.82 -20.32 -10.73
CA GLN A 45 16.82 -20.74 -9.77
C GLN A 45 15.98 -21.85 -10.39
N ARG A 46 15.94 -23.02 -9.74
CA ARG A 46 14.92 -24.02 -10.06
C ARG A 46 13.52 -23.47 -9.74
N ALA A 47 12.54 -23.93 -10.52
CA ALA A 47 11.13 -23.66 -10.23
C ALA A 47 10.82 -24.05 -8.77
N GLY A 48 10.07 -23.19 -8.08
CA GLY A 48 9.70 -23.42 -6.70
C GLY A 48 8.64 -24.51 -6.56
N SER A 49 8.52 -25.07 -5.35
CA SER A 49 7.31 -25.80 -4.98
C SER A 49 6.11 -24.85 -4.96
N GLU A 50 4.90 -25.41 -5.03
CA GLU A 50 3.65 -24.65 -4.90
C GLU A 50 3.61 -23.80 -3.62
N TYR A 51 4.05 -24.37 -2.49
CA TYR A 51 4.18 -23.64 -1.23
C TYR A 51 5.08 -22.39 -1.35
N LYS A 52 6.20 -22.49 -2.09
CA LYS A 52 7.10 -21.35 -2.30
C LYS A 52 6.42 -20.25 -3.10
N VAL A 53 5.59 -20.59 -4.09
CA VAL A 53 4.81 -19.63 -4.88
C VAL A 53 3.79 -18.91 -3.97
N GLN A 54 2.98 -19.68 -3.24
CA GLN A 54 1.99 -19.17 -2.29
C GLN A 54 2.62 -18.25 -1.22
N LEU A 55 3.75 -18.68 -0.65
CA LEU A 55 4.52 -17.88 0.31
C LEU A 55 5.01 -16.56 -0.31
N GLN A 56 5.47 -16.58 -1.56
CA GLN A 56 5.93 -15.37 -2.25
C GLN A 56 4.79 -14.38 -2.48
N GLU A 57 3.62 -14.83 -2.91
CA GLU A 57 2.44 -13.96 -3.06
C GLU A 57 2.03 -13.33 -1.72
N LYS A 58 2.01 -14.12 -0.64
CA LYS A 58 1.77 -13.61 0.73
C LYS A 58 2.78 -12.52 1.10
N GLN A 59 4.07 -12.75 0.83
CA GLN A 59 5.12 -11.77 1.13
C GLN A 59 4.98 -10.48 0.30
N LYS A 60 4.53 -10.57 -0.97
CA LYS A 60 4.25 -9.39 -1.82
C LYS A 60 3.18 -8.52 -1.19
N ILE A 61 2.07 -9.10 -0.74
CA ILE A 61 0.98 -8.37 -0.03
C ILE A 61 1.54 -7.71 1.23
N ARG A 62 2.22 -8.51 2.06
CA ARG A 62 2.75 -8.04 3.35
C ARG A 62 3.68 -6.84 3.19
N PHE A 63 4.56 -6.85 2.19
CA PHE A 63 5.50 -5.74 1.97
C PHE A 63 4.90 -4.56 1.22
N SER A 64 3.99 -4.79 0.27
CA SER A 64 3.30 -3.73 -0.45
C SER A 64 2.48 -2.87 0.50
N TYR A 65 1.62 -3.49 1.33
CA TYR A 65 0.81 -2.79 2.33
C TYR A 65 1.55 -2.55 3.66
N GLY A 66 2.79 -3.06 3.80
CA GLY A 66 3.61 -2.92 5.01
C GLY A 66 3.03 -3.59 6.26
N LEU A 67 2.14 -4.56 6.14
CA LEU A 67 1.47 -5.21 7.26
C LEU A 67 2.40 -6.15 8.04
N SER A 68 2.05 -6.47 9.28
CA SER A 68 2.66 -7.59 10.00
C SER A 68 2.04 -8.92 9.53
N ASP A 69 2.76 -10.03 9.73
CA ASP A 69 2.26 -11.35 9.35
C ASP A 69 0.97 -11.70 10.11
N ARG A 70 0.96 -11.39 11.42
CA ARG A 70 -0.21 -11.52 12.30
C ARG A 70 -1.40 -10.67 11.84
N GLN A 71 -1.17 -9.43 11.41
CA GLN A 71 -2.25 -8.57 10.89
C GLN A 71 -2.88 -9.16 9.63
N LEU A 72 -2.04 -9.72 8.73
CA LEU A 72 -2.50 -10.35 7.52
C LEU A 72 -3.30 -11.63 7.85
N GLU A 73 -2.74 -12.49 8.70
CA GLU A 73 -3.41 -13.71 9.18
C GLU A 73 -4.77 -13.41 9.83
N THR A 74 -4.82 -12.46 10.77
CA THR A 74 -6.09 -12.04 11.40
C THR A 74 -7.07 -11.47 10.38
N MET A 75 -6.60 -10.80 9.33
CA MET A 75 -7.48 -10.28 8.27
C MET A 75 -8.13 -11.44 7.50
N PHE A 76 -7.35 -12.44 7.10
CA PHE A 76 -7.83 -13.63 6.39
C PHE A 76 -8.78 -14.46 7.25
N GLN A 77 -8.42 -14.75 8.50
CA GLN A 77 -9.29 -15.46 9.45
C GLN A 77 -10.65 -14.77 9.64
N LYS A 78 -10.67 -13.43 9.70
CA LYS A 78 -11.91 -12.63 9.80
C LYS A 78 -12.70 -12.53 8.51
N THR A 79 -12.16 -12.97 7.37
CA THR A 79 -12.85 -12.98 6.07
C THR A 79 -13.31 -14.36 5.66
N SER A 80 -12.78 -15.43 6.24
CA SER A 80 -13.11 -16.82 5.87
C SER A 80 -14.58 -17.20 6.09
N SER A 81 -15.36 -16.40 6.82
CA SER A 81 -16.76 -16.73 7.18
C SER A 81 -17.83 -16.20 6.21
N GLY A 82 -17.47 -15.60 5.06
CA GLY A 82 -18.51 -15.15 4.11
C GLY A 82 -18.00 -14.72 2.74
N GLY A 83 -18.84 -14.94 1.72
CA GLY A 83 -18.66 -14.44 0.34
C GLY A 83 -17.33 -14.82 -0.33
N ASN A 84 -16.97 -14.05 -1.36
CA ASN A 84 -15.66 -14.17 -2.00
C ASN A 84 -14.58 -13.58 -1.06
N VAL A 85 -13.78 -14.47 -0.46
CA VAL A 85 -12.72 -14.12 0.50
C VAL A 85 -11.69 -13.20 -0.14
N ALA A 86 -11.26 -13.50 -1.37
CA ALA A 86 -10.25 -12.71 -2.07
C ALA A 86 -10.71 -11.25 -2.23
N GLU A 87 -11.91 -11.03 -2.77
CA GLU A 87 -12.47 -9.68 -2.96
C GLU A 87 -12.64 -8.94 -1.63
N THR A 88 -13.07 -9.64 -0.58
CA THR A 88 -13.26 -9.04 0.74
C THR A 88 -11.93 -8.61 1.36
N VAL A 89 -10.87 -9.40 1.20
CA VAL A 89 -9.52 -9.04 1.63
C VAL A 89 -9.01 -7.83 0.85
N VAL A 90 -9.22 -7.77 -0.48
CA VAL A 90 -8.88 -6.58 -1.29
C VAL A 90 -9.53 -5.33 -0.73
N ARG A 91 -10.84 -5.38 -0.52
CA ARG A 91 -11.61 -4.26 0.02
C ARG A 91 -11.05 -3.82 1.37
N LYS A 92 -10.78 -4.76 2.28
CA LYS A 92 -10.20 -4.45 3.60
C LYS A 92 -8.80 -3.86 3.51
N LEU A 93 -7.96 -4.31 2.57
CA LEU A 93 -6.61 -3.77 2.36
C LEU A 93 -6.67 -2.35 1.80
N GLU A 94 -7.52 -2.13 0.80
CA GLU A 94 -7.59 -0.85 0.09
C GLU A 94 -8.32 0.24 0.91
N SER A 95 -9.31 -0.13 1.73
CA SER A 95 -10.04 0.78 2.63
C SER A 95 -9.24 1.27 3.85
N ARG A 96 -8.02 0.80 4.08
CA ARG A 96 -7.22 1.30 5.21
C ARG A 96 -6.79 2.74 4.98
N LEU A 97 -6.84 3.57 6.02
CA LEU A 97 -6.49 4.99 5.93
C LEU A 97 -5.08 5.22 5.37
N ASP A 98 -4.09 4.41 5.78
CA ASP A 98 -2.74 4.50 5.22
C ASP A 98 -2.66 4.24 3.73
N ASN A 99 -3.47 3.32 3.23
CA ASN A 99 -3.55 3.02 1.82
C ASN A 99 -4.36 4.08 1.06
N VAL A 100 -5.49 4.55 1.62
CA VAL A 100 -6.31 5.58 0.99
C VAL A 100 -5.53 6.89 0.79
N ILE A 101 -4.75 7.33 1.79
CA ILE A 101 -3.90 8.53 1.65
C ILE A 101 -2.86 8.36 0.54
N TYR A 102 -2.29 7.15 0.39
CA TYR A 102 -1.39 6.84 -0.71
C TYR A 102 -2.13 6.86 -2.06
N ARG A 103 -3.33 6.28 -2.13
CA ARG A 103 -4.17 6.25 -3.35
C ARG A 103 -4.72 7.63 -3.72
N LEU A 104 -4.90 8.53 -2.77
CA LEU A 104 -5.22 9.95 -2.98
C LEU A 104 -3.99 10.77 -3.44
N GLY A 105 -2.78 10.23 -3.40
CA GLY A 105 -1.58 10.97 -3.79
C GLY A 105 -1.08 11.98 -2.75
N LEU A 106 -1.79 12.14 -1.62
CA LEU A 106 -1.36 12.94 -0.46
C LEU A 106 -0.01 12.45 0.11
N ALA A 107 0.31 11.17 -0.08
CA ALA A 107 1.61 10.61 0.25
C ALA A 107 2.23 9.81 -0.91
N GLU A 108 3.55 9.92 -1.09
CA GLU A 108 4.26 9.22 -2.18
C GLU A 108 4.43 7.71 -1.95
N SER A 109 4.34 7.27 -0.69
CA SER A 109 4.39 5.85 -0.35
C SER A 109 3.52 5.58 0.86
N ARG A 110 3.01 4.35 0.96
CA ARG A 110 2.26 3.87 2.13
C ARG A 110 3.04 4.02 3.44
N SER A 111 4.37 3.91 3.39
CA SER A 111 5.21 4.09 4.58
C SER A 111 5.27 5.56 5.05
N ILE A 112 5.23 6.50 4.12
CA ILE A 112 5.15 7.94 4.43
C ILE A 112 3.74 8.27 4.92
N ALA A 113 2.71 7.74 4.27
CA ALA A 113 1.32 7.89 4.72
C ALA A 113 1.15 7.50 6.19
N ARG A 114 1.70 6.35 6.60
CA ARG A 114 1.69 5.93 8.02
C ARG A 114 2.37 6.90 8.96
N GLN A 115 3.50 7.47 8.56
CA GLN A 115 4.21 8.46 9.37
C GLN A 115 3.36 9.72 9.53
N LEU A 116 2.74 10.21 8.45
CA LEU A 116 1.86 11.37 8.49
C LEU A 116 0.64 11.15 9.40
N ILE A 117 0.04 9.96 9.34
CA ILE A 117 -1.06 9.56 10.22
C ILE A 117 -0.60 9.52 11.67
N ASN A 118 0.48 8.78 11.97
CA ASN A 118 0.98 8.64 13.35
C ASN A 118 1.34 9.99 13.97
N HIS A 119 1.88 10.92 13.18
CA HIS A 119 2.21 12.28 13.62
C HIS A 119 0.97 13.20 13.73
N GLY A 120 -0.19 12.77 13.25
CA GLY A 120 -1.44 13.50 13.39
C GLY A 120 -1.65 14.61 12.37
N HIS A 121 -1.03 14.49 11.19
CA HIS A 121 -1.20 15.44 10.08
C HIS A 121 -2.48 15.22 9.27
N ILE A 122 -3.22 14.13 9.53
CA ILE A 122 -4.39 13.72 8.76
C ILE A 122 -5.66 13.88 9.58
N THR A 123 -6.72 14.33 8.91
CA THR A 123 -8.08 14.39 9.43
C THR A 123 -9.00 13.47 8.65
N VAL A 124 -9.99 12.89 9.35
CA VAL A 124 -11.13 12.19 8.75
C VAL A 124 -12.38 12.88 9.28
N ASN A 125 -13.24 13.38 8.40
CA ASN A 125 -14.44 14.14 8.72
C ASN A 125 -14.13 15.31 9.69
N GLY A 126 -13.02 16.01 9.45
CA GLY A 126 -12.56 17.15 10.27
C GLY A 126 -11.89 16.77 11.59
N ARG A 127 -11.92 15.49 12.01
CA ARG A 127 -11.30 15.02 13.26
C ARG A 127 -9.92 14.44 13.00
N LYS A 128 -8.95 14.74 13.87
CA LYS A 128 -7.60 14.16 13.82
C LYS A 128 -7.67 12.63 14.03
N VAL A 129 -7.08 11.87 13.12
CA VAL A 129 -6.95 10.41 13.24
C VAL A 129 -5.48 10.02 13.17
N SER A 130 -5.00 9.34 14.20
CA SER A 130 -3.61 8.86 14.31
C SER A 130 -3.45 7.35 14.14
N ILE A 131 -4.51 6.65 13.70
CA ILE A 131 -4.54 5.20 13.57
C ILE A 131 -4.47 4.81 12.08
N PRO A 132 -3.33 4.27 11.58
CA PRO A 132 -3.20 3.91 10.17
C PRO A 132 -4.11 2.78 9.70
N SER A 133 -4.52 1.91 10.63
CA SER A 133 -5.45 0.81 10.39
C SER A 133 -6.93 1.22 10.44
N TYR A 134 -7.23 2.51 10.55
CA TYR A 134 -8.59 3.01 10.46
C TYR A 134 -9.22 2.57 9.13
N ALA A 135 -10.43 2.00 9.19
CA ALA A 135 -11.15 1.52 8.02
C ALA A 135 -12.05 2.65 7.50
N VAL A 136 -11.62 3.26 6.38
CA VAL A 136 -12.35 4.31 5.68
C VAL A 136 -13.60 3.73 5.05
N ARG A 137 -14.71 4.46 5.20
CA ARG A 137 -16.01 4.11 4.65
C ARG A 137 -16.35 5.05 3.48
N PRO A 138 -17.21 4.61 2.55
CA PRO A 138 -17.80 5.52 1.58
C PRO A 138 -18.46 6.71 2.27
N GLY A 139 -18.23 7.92 1.76
CA GLY A 139 -18.66 9.21 2.33
C GLY A 139 -17.67 9.84 3.30
N ASP A 140 -16.62 9.14 3.73
CA ASP A 140 -15.60 9.73 4.61
C ASP A 140 -14.72 10.73 3.82
N LYS A 141 -14.62 11.94 4.37
CA LYS A 141 -13.75 13.01 3.87
C LYS A 141 -12.41 12.97 4.58
N ILE A 142 -11.33 12.82 3.83
CA ILE A 142 -9.96 12.73 4.32
C ILE A 142 -9.22 13.98 3.89
N GLY A 143 -8.56 14.63 4.84
CA GLY A 143 -7.84 15.88 4.57
C GLY A 143 -6.54 16.00 5.35
N ILE A 144 -5.84 17.10 5.10
CA ILE A 144 -4.68 17.51 5.89
C ILE A 144 -5.16 18.44 7.00
N ARG A 145 -4.65 18.21 8.21
CA ARG A 145 -4.91 19.09 9.35
C ARG A 145 -4.48 20.53 9.01
N PRO A 146 -5.30 21.57 9.25
CA PRO A 146 -4.97 22.95 8.88
C PRO A 146 -3.61 23.42 9.38
N GLU A 147 -3.27 23.12 10.64
CA GLU A 147 -1.97 23.45 11.26
C GLU A 147 -0.78 22.78 10.56
N SER A 148 -1.01 21.66 9.89
CA SER A 148 0.04 20.90 9.22
C SER A 148 0.31 21.39 7.80
N LYS A 149 -0.55 22.23 7.21
CA LYS A 149 -0.40 22.72 5.83
C LYS A 149 0.93 23.48 5.60
N GLY A 150 1.47 24.14 6.63
CA GLY A 150 2.76 24.84 6.56
C GLY A 150 4.00 23.94 6.60
N HIS A 151 3.85 22.65 6.90
CA HIS A 151 4.98 21.72 7.04
C HIS A 151 5.68 21.51 5.68
N PRO A 152 7.04 21.47 5.63
CA PRO A 152 7.79 21.42 4.38
C PRO A 152 7.35 20.31 3.42
N TYR A 153 6.98 19.14 3.95
CA TYR A 153 6.50 18.00 3.17
C TYR A 153 5.27 18.33 2.29
N PHE A 154 4.39 19.24 2.73
CA PHE A 154 3.16 19.56 2.00
C PHE A 154 3.30 20.73 1.02
N ARG A 155 4.43 21.45 1.02
CA ARG A 155 4.65 22.60 0.14
C ARG A 155 4.62 22.20 -1.33
N GLU A 156 5.26 21.09 -1.67
CA GLU A 156 5.33 20.54 -3.03
C GLU A 156 4.10 19.69 -3.39
N LEU A 157 3.17 19.48 -2.44
CA LEU A 157 2.03 18.60 -2.67
C LEU A 157 1.09 19.16 -3.74
N GLY A 158 0.89 20.49 -3.78
CA GLY A 158 0.02 21.13 -4.77
C GLY A 158 0.48 20.88 -6.21
N GLU A 159 1.77 20.97 -6.47
CA GLU A 159 2.34 20.69 -7.80
C GLU A 159 2.18 19.22 -8.18
N ARG A 160 2.38 18.32 -7.21
CA ARG A 160 2.24 16.88 -7.43
C ARG A 160 0.81 16.45 -7.72
N LEU A 161 -0.17 17.06 -7.05
CA LEU A 161 -1.58 16.69 -7.20
C LEU A 161 -2.19 17.15 -8.52
N LYS A 162 -1.70 18.24 -9.13
CA LYS A 162 -2.19 18.74 -10.42
C LYS A 162 -2.18 17.69 -11.53
N ASN A 163 -1.18 16.80 -11.52
CA ASN A 163 -1.01 15.75 -12.53
C ASN A 163 -1.43 14.36 -12.01
N TYR A 164 -1.98 14.27 -10.80
CA TYR A 164 -2.28 12.99 -10.17
C TYR A 164 -3.73 12.58 -10.43
N VAL A 165 -3.92 11.39 -11.00
CA VAL A 165 -5.24 10.80 -11.21
C VAL A 165 -5.49 9.77 -10.12
N ALA A 166 -6.52 10.01 -9.30
CA ALA A 166 -6.95 9.07 -8.28
C ALA A 166 -7.73 7.89 -8.90
N PRO A 167 -7.78 6.72 -8.24
CA PRO A 167 -8.64 5.61 -8.65
C PRO A 167 -10.13 6.00 -8.67
N THR A 168 -10.94 5.32 -9.48
CA THR A 168 -12.37 5.62 -9.70
C THR A 168 -13.24 5.68 -8.44
N TRP A 169 -12.86 4.96 -7.38
CA TRP A 169 -13.58 4.92 -6.10
C TRP A 169 -13.19 6.05 -5.13
N LEU A 170 -12.24 6.92 -5.51
CA LEU A 170 -11.78 8.08 -4.76
C LEU A 170 -11.91 9.36 -5.59
N THR A 171 -12.32 10.44 -4.95
CA THR A 171 -12.24 11.80 -5.49
C THR A 171 -11.21 12.60 -4.72
N ILE A 172 -10.50 13.48 -5.41
CA ILE A 172 -9.58 14.43 -4.80
C ILE A 172 -9.90 15.85 -5.25
N ASP A 173 -9.88 16.78 -4.29
CA ASP A 173 -9.88 18.22 -4.48
C ASP A 173 -8.44 18.73 -4.28
N PRO A 174 -7.72 19.08 -5.37
CA PRO A 174 -6.33 19.51 -5.31
C PRO A 174 -6.13 20.85 -4.59
N GLU A 175 -7.15 21.71 -4.57
CA GLU A 175 -7.05 23.06 -3.97
C GLU A 175 -7.13 22.98 -2.45
N LYS A 176 -8.01 22.12 -1.93
CA LYS A 176 -8.22 21.97 -0.50
C LYS A 176 -7.28 20.97 0.17
N PHE A 177 -6.61 20.12 -0.63
CA PHE A 177 -5.90 18.93 -0.17
C PHE A 177 -6.81 17.95 0.57
N GLU A 178 -8.02 17.79 0.05
CA GLU A 178 -9.05 16.92 0.60
C GLU A 178 -9.45 15.87 -0.43
N GLY A 179 -9.85 14.70 0.03
CA GLY A 179 -10.37 13.64 -0.82
C GLY A 179 -11.50 12.90 -0.13
N GLU A 180 -12.34 12.24 -0.92
CA GLU A 180 -13.51 11.52 -0.45
C GLU A 180 -13.52 10.11 -1.05
N MET A 181 -13.94 9.15 -0.22
CA MET A 181 -14.21 7.80 -0.70
C MET A 181 -15.65 7.71 -1.22
N ILE A 182 -15.85 7.62 -2.53
CA ILE A 182 -17.20 7.58 -3.11
C ILE A 182 -17.82 6.19 -2.97
N ALA A 183 -17.01 5.16 -3.21
CA ALA A 183 -17.46 3.78 -3.29
C ALA A 183 -16.45 2.83 -2.63
N LYS A 184 -16.89 1.60 -2.37
CA LYS A 184 -15.97 0.54 -1.96
C LYS A 184 -15.02 0.20 -3.12
N PRO A 185 -13.75 -0.14 -2.85
CA PRO A 185 -12.80 -0.52 -3.90
C PRO A 185 -13.32 -1.77 -4.61
N LYS A 186 -13.44 -1.69 -5.93
CA LYS A 186 -13.81 -2.80 -6.81
C LYS A 186 -12.79 -2.88 -7.94
N ASP A 187 -12.55 -4.09 -8.44
CA ASP A 187 -11.71 -4.34 -9.62
C ASP A 187 -10.31 -3.72 -9.52
N VAL A 188 -9.67 -3.86 -8.35
CA VAL A 188 -8.35 -3.27 -8.08
C VAL A 188 -7.27 -4.16 -8.67
N GLU A 189 -6.59 -3.66 -9.71
CA GLU A 189 -5.42 -4.31 -10.27
C GLU A 189 -4.27 -4.37 -9.26
N MET A 190 -3.78 -5.58 -9.00
CA MET A 190 -2.67 -5.82 -8.09
C MET A 190 -1.59 -6.69 -8.74
N PRO A 191 -0.31 -6.46 -8.44
CA PRO A 191 0.80 -7.19 -9.07
C PRO A 191 1.07 -8.56 -8.41
N PHE A 192 0.08 -9.11 -7.71
CA PHE A 192 0.17 -10.38 -6.98
C PHE A 192 -1.17 -11.11 -7.01
N ASP A 193 -1.12 -12.43 -6.93
CA ASP A 193 -2.29 -13.31 -6.93
C ASP A 193 -2.79 -13.53 -5.50
N ILE A 194 -4.03 -13.12 -5.24
CA ILE A 194 -4.65 -13.22 -3.93
C ILE A 194 -5.19 -14.62 -3.67
N ASN A 195 -5.60 -15.34 -4.72
CA ASN A 195 -6.13 -16.70 -4.58
C ASN A 195 -5.03 -17.63 -4.03
N ALA A 196 -3.80 -17.52 -4.55
CA ALA A 196 -2.65 -18.23 -4.00
C ALA A 196 -2.37 -17.94 -2.52
N VAL A 197 -2.76 -16.75 -2.01
CA VAL A 197 -2.64 -16.41 -0.59
C VAL A 197 -3.80 -16.97 0.22
N VAL A 198 -5.02 -17.03 -0.34
CA VAL A 198 -6.13 -17.75 0.27
C VAL A 198 -5.74 -19.21 0.48
N ASP A 199 -5.20 -19.86 -0.55
CA ASP A 199 -4.74 -21.26 -0.49
C ASP A 199 -3.65 -21.48 0.56
N TYR A 200 -2.75 -20.49 0.74
CA TYR A 200 -1.73 -20.53 1.79
C TYR A 200 -2.34 -20.61 3.19
N TYR A 201 -3.43 -19.87 3.43
CA TYR A 201 -4.08 -19.78 4.74
C TYR A 201 -5.17 -20.83 4.97
N SER A 202 -5.58 -21.56 3.92
CA SER A 202 -6.52 -22.69 4.02
C SER A 202 -5.83 -24.05 4.22
N ARG A 203 -4.51 -24.10 4.09
CA ARG A 203 -3.68 -25.25 4.49
C ARG A 203 -3.62 -25.36 6.01
#